data_AF-A0A6N7JKN4-F1
#
_entry.id   AF-A0A6N7JKN4-F1
#
_cell.length_a   1.000
_cell.length_b   1.000
_cell.length_c   1.000
_cell.angle_alpha   90.00
_cell.angle_beta   90.00
_cell.angle_gamma   90.00
#
_symmetry.space_group_name_H-M   'P 1'
#
loop_
_entity.id
_entity.type
_entity.pdbx_description
1 polymer ?
#
loop_
_entity_poly.entity_id
_entity_poly.type
_entity_poly.pdbx_seq_one_letter_code
_entity_poly.pdbx_strand_id
1 'polypeptide(L)'
;MRHRSDQNTVNNLSQLGYISRSGDVVTKDDFLDQPPAGTVLTAYDQAHLKLYVRLLDADAEKADWREVVEVLFGLDAKAEPERAQRIYTSHLDRAKWMTKSGFCELLQGRLH
;
A
#
# COMPACT_ATOMS: atom_id res chain seq x y z
N MET A 1 43.66 23.22 -26.85
CA MET A 1 42.74 23.89 -25.91
C MET A 1 41.96 22.82 -25.13
N ARG A 2 42.16 22.79 -23.79
CA ARG A 2 41.31 22.24 -22.70
C ARG A 2 40.90 20.75 -22.78
N HIS A 3 41.57 19.86 -22.05
CA HIS A 3 41.33 19.43 -20.65
C HIS A 3 40.07 18.56 -20.42
N ARG A 4 40.30 17.27 -20.12
CA ARG A 4 39.47 16.39 -19.28
C ARG A 4 40.37 15.20 -18.90
N SER A 5 41.15 15.25 -17.81
CA SER A 5 40.79 15.05 -16.39
C SER A 5 40.24 13.66 -16.09
N ASP A 6 41.13 12.83 -15.54
CA ASP A 6 40.84 11.64 -14.73
C ASP A 6 39.98 11.98 -13.50
N GLN A 7 39.06 11.07 -13.20
CA GLN A 7 38.31 10.85 -11.94
C GLN A 7 37.47 9.58 -12.19
N ASN A 8 37.25 8.65 -11.28
CA ASN A 8 37.75 8.37 -9.95
C ASN A 8 37.15 6.98 -9.61
N THR A 9 37.90 6.23 -8.83
CA THR A 9 37.56 4.95 -8.21
C THR A 9 36.35 5.06 -7.26
N VAL A 10 35.77 3.89 -6.96
CA VAL A 10 34.70 3.55 -5.99
C VAL A 10 33.24 3.93 -6.35
N ASN A 11 32.38 2.90 -6.50
CA ASN A 11 31.23 2.72 -5.59
C ASN A 11 30.48 1.39 -5.85
N ASN A 12 30.54 0.54 -4.81
CA ASN A 12 29.46 -0.27 -4.23
C ASN A 12 28.70 -1.24 -5.14
N LEU A 13 29.00 -2.55 -5.10
CA LEU A 13 28.47 -3.53 -4.13
C LEU A 13 26.97 -3.41 -3.85
N SER A 14 26.28 -4.54 -4.07
CA SER A 14 24.90 -4.88 -3.70
C SER A 14 23.75 -4.19 -4.44
N GLN A 15 23.58 -4.51 -5.73
CA GLN A 15 22.25 -4.57 -6.31
C GLN A 15 22.12 -5.82 -7.17
N LEU A 16 21.27 -6.74 -6.70
CA LEU A 16 20.36 -7.64 -7.43
C LEU A 16 20.18 -8.94 -6.64
N GLY A 17 19.33 -8.85 -5.61
CA GLY A 17 18.98 -9.95 -4.74
C GLY A 17 17.53 -9.85 -4.25
N TYR A 18 16.59 -9.54 -5.15
CA TYR A 18 15.17 -9.79 -4.92
C TYR A 18 14.55 -10.32 -6.21
N ILE A 19 14.65 -11.63 -6.38
CA ILE A 19 13.81 -12.39 -7.30
C ILE A 19 12.42 -12.40 -6.65
N SER A 20 11.63 -11.34 -6.88
CA SER A 20 10.18 -11.38 -6.66
C SER A 20 9.51 -11.67 -7.98
N ARG A 21 8.86 -12.84 -8.02
CA ARG A 21 8.03 -13.33 -9.11
C ARG A 21 7.08 -12.26 -9.62
N SER A 22 6.97 -12.23 -10.94
CA SER A 22 6.11 -11.47 -11.81
C SER A 22 4.70 -11.18 -11.29
N GLY A 23 4.26 -9.94 -11.46
CA GLY A 23 2.87 -9.63 -11.77
C GLY A 23 2.05 -8.95 -10.69
N ASP A 24 2.52 -7.83 -10.15
CA ASP A 24 1.65 -6.71 -9.75
C ASP A 24 2.54 -5.52 -9.40
N VAL A 25 2.97 -4.77 -10.42
CA VAL A 25 3.34 -3.37 -10.21
C VAL A 25 2.01 -2.67 -9.92
N VAL A 26 1.52 -2.79 -8.69
CA VAL A 26 0.48 -1.88 -8.20
C VAL A 26 1.16 -0.53 -8.18
N THR A 27 0.72 0.30 -9.11
CA THR A 27 1.02 1.72 -9.17
C THR A 27 0.92 2.26 -7.76
N LYS A 28 1.92 3.07 -7.38
CA LYS A 28 1.95 3.83 -6.15
C LYS A 28 0.76 4.81 -6.19
N ASP A 29 -0.44 4.29 -5.94
CA ASP A 29 -1.67 5.04 -5.96
C ASP A 29 -1.60 6.04 -4.81
N ASP A 30 -1.87 7.30 -5.10
CA ASP A 30 -1.90 8.40 -4.13
C ASP A 30 -3.03 8.12 -3.11
N PHE A 31 -2.71 7.39 -2.06
CA PHE A 31 -3.60 7.18 -0.93
C PHE A 31 -3.67 8.47 -0.10
N LEU A 32 -4.87 8.78 0.37
CA LEU A 32 -5.06 9.84 1.35
C LEU A 32 -4.60 9.35 2.73
N ASP A 33 -4.22 10.26 3.61
CA ASP A 33 -3.93 9.88 5.00
C ASP A 33 -5.19 9.32 5.72
N GLN A 34 -6.37 9.70 5.22
CA GLN A 34 -7.66 9.18 5.66
C GLN A 34 -8.59 9.01 4.45
N PRO A 35 -9.23 7.84 4.28
CA PRO A 35 -10.16 7.64 3.17
C PRO A 35 -11.41 8.52 3.35
N PRO A 36 -12.13 8.85 2.26
CA PRO A 36 -13.36 9.60 2.34
C PRO A 36 -14.38 8.92 3.26
N ALA A 37 -14.87 9.68 4.23
CA ALA A 37 -15.94 9.23 5.11
C ALA A 37 -17.31 9.40 4.43
N GLY A 38 -18.25 8.53 4.76
CA GLY A 38 -19.62 8.61 4.26
C GLY A 38 -20.32 7.26 4.20
N THR A 39 -21.61 7.29 3.94
CA THR A 39 -22.45 6.07 3.79
C THR A 39 -22.51 5.56 2.36
N VAL A 40 -21.79 6.20 1.44
CA VAL A 40 -21.76 5.88 0.01
C VAL A 40 -20.31 5.68 -0.41
N LEU A 41 -20.12 4.85 -1.44
CA LEU A 41 -18.81 4.66 -2.06
C LEU A 41 -18.43 5.85 -2.90
N THR A 42 -17.16 6.20 -2.77
CA THR A 42 -16.54 7.22 -3.60
C THR A 42 -15.76 6.59 -4.74
N ALA A 43 -15.39 7.39 -5.74
CA ALA A 43 -14.46 6.94 -6.78
C ALA A 43 -13.10 6.49 -6.19
N TYR A 44 -12.69 7.11 -5.07
CA TYR A 44 -11.51 6.69 -4.30
C TYR A 44 -11.66 5.26 -3.80
N ASP A 45 -12.81 4.91 -3.21
CA ASP A 45 -13.02 3.55 -2.69
C ASP A 45 -12.98 2.50 -3.81
N GLN A 46 -13.50 2.83 -4.99
CA GLN A 46 -13.48 1.94 -6.16
C GLN A 46 -12.08 1.75 -6.73
N ALA A 47 -11.26 2.81 -6.76
CA ALA A 47 -9.88 2.73 -7.19
C ALA A 47 -9.03 1.87 -6.23
N HIS A 48 -9.31 1.94 -4.93
CA HIS A 48 -8.51 1.29 -3.87
C HIS A 48 -9.09 -0.05 -3.38
N LEU A 49 -9.95 -0.71 -4.16
CA LEU A 49 -10.56 -1.99 -3.76
C LEU A 49 -9.55 -3.08 -3.47
N LYS A 50 -8.51 -3.19 -4.31
CA LYS A 50 -7.43 -4.18 -4.10
C LYS A 50 -6.71 -3.93 -2.77
N LEU A 51 -6.45 -2.66 -2.43
CA LEU A 51 -5.84 -2.27 -1.16
C LEU A 51 -6.72 -2.68 0.03
N TYR A 52 -8.03 -2.41 -0.03
CA TYR A 52 -8.96 -2.77 1.04
C TYR A 52 -9.08 -4.29 1.24
N VAL A 53 -9.11 -5.08 0.17
CA VAL A 53 -9.11 -6.55 0.29
C VAL A 53 -7.85 -7.04 0.98
N ARG A 54 -6.67 -6.56 0.58
CA ARG A 54 -5.40 -6.94 1.21
C ARG A 54 -5.32 -6.54 2.69
N LEU A 55 -5.93 -5.40 3.06
CA LEU A 55 -6.04 -4.98 4.46
C LEU A 55 -6.94 -5.91 5.29
N LEU A 56 -8.06 -6.35 4.71
CA LEU A 56 -8.97 -7.30 5.37
C LEU A 56 -8.32 -8.67 5.54
N ASP A 57 -7.59 -9.15 4.53
CA ASP A 57 -6.84 -10.41 4.62
C ASP A 57 -5.75 -10.31 5.70
N ALA A 58 -4.98 -9.22 5.73
CA ALA A 58 -3.96 -9.00 6.75
C ALA A 58 -4.55 -8.92 8.18
N ASP A 59 -5.70 -8.27 8.36
CA ASP A 59 -6.42 -8.23 9.66
C ASP A 59 -6.94 -9.61 10.07
N ALA A 60 -7.45 -10.40 9.11
CA ALA A 60 -7.91 -11.77 9.36
C ALA A 60 -6.75 -12.70 9.76
N GLU A 61 -5.58 -12.52 9.14
CA GLU A 61 -4.34 -13.21 9.48
C GLU A 61 -3.64 -12.66 10.74
N LYS A 62 -4.16 -11.57 11.32
CA LYS A 62 -3.57 -10.86 12.47
C LYS A 62 -2.12 -10.42 12.23
N ALA A 63 -1.82 -10.01 11.00
CA ALA A 63 -0.50 -9.49 10.62
C ALA A 63 -0.14 -8.23 11.43
N ASP A 64 1.17 -7.96 11.61
CA ASP A 64 1.61 -6.72 12.23
C ASP A 64 1.29 -5.55 11.29
N TRP A 65 0.49 -4.60 11.78
CA TRP A 65 0.10 -3.41 11.04
C TRP A 65 1.30 -2.63 10.49
N ARG A 66 2.47 -2.71 11.14
CA ARG A 66 3.72 -2.06 10.69
C ARG A 66 4.23 -2.64 9.38
N GLU A 67 4.23 -3.96 9.26
CA GLU A 67 4.63 -4.63 8.02
C GLU A 67 3.60 -4.35 6.92
N VAL A 68 2.32 -4.32 7.27
CA VAL A 68 1.24 -4.03 6.34
C VAL A 68 1.37 -2.62 5.77
N VAL A 69 1.68 -1.59 6.58
CA VAL A 69 1.88 -0.22 6.07
C VAL A 69 3.13 -0.04 5.24
N GLU A 70 4.22 -0.71 5.61
CA GLU A 70 5.45 -0.71 4.82
C GLU A 70 5.23 -1.36 3.44
N VAL A 71 4.49 -2.47 3.40
CA VAL A 71 4.25 -3.24 2.16
C VAL A 71 3.14 -2.63 1.29
N LEU A 72 2.02 -2.21 1.88
CA LEU A 72 0.84 -1.74 1.14
C LEU A 72 0.88 -0.24 0.83
N PHE A 73 1.42 0.57 1.74
CA PHE A 73 1.45 2.03 1.61
C PHE A 73 2.86 2.58 1.37
N GLY A 74 3.91 1.75 1.48
CA GLY A 74 5.28 2.21 1.32
C GLY A 74 5.73 3.21 2.39
N LEU A 75 5.09 3.18 3.57
CA LEU A 75 5.39 4.09 4.68
C LEU A 75 6.26 3.39 5.72
N ASP A 76 7.32 4.06 6.16
CA ASP A 76 8.18 3.57 7.24
C ASP A 76 7.50 3.79 8.60
N ALA A 77 7.04 2.69 9.22
CA ALA A 77 6.36 2.71 10.51
C ALA A 77 7.29 3.06 11.69
N LYS A 78 8.61 3.04 11.50
CA LYS A 78 9.61 3.46 12.50
C LYS A 78 9.91 4.94 12.39
N ALA A 79 9.95 5.47 11.17
CA ALA A 79 10.18 6.90 10.93
C ALA A 79 8.95 7.76 11.26
N GLU A 80 7.74 7.29 10.90
CA GLU A 80 6.49 8.03 11.09
C GLU A 80 5.39 7.17 11.75
N PRO A 81 5.60 6.64 12.98
CA PRO A 81 4.72 5.64 13.60
C PRO A 81 3.28 6.13 13.75
N GLU A 82 3.06 7.36 14.19
CA GLU A 82 1.71 7.90 14.41
C GLU A 82 0.93 8.10 13.11
N ARG A 83 1.61 8.51 12.04
CA ARG A 83 0.98 8.70 10.74
C ARG A 83 0.68 7.36 10.09
N ALA A 84 1.66 6.45 10.10
CA ALA A 84 1.51 5.11 9.56
C ALA A 84 0.37 4.35 10.26
N GLN A 85 0.30 4.43 11.60
CA GLN A 85 -0.80 3.84 12.35
C GLN A 85 -2.15 4.46 11.96
N ARG A 86 -2.27 5.79 11.90
CA ARG A 86 -3.52 6.45 11.49
C ARG A 86 -4.00 6.02 10.11
N ILE A 87 -3.08 5.90 9.16
CA ILE A 87 -3.38 5.46 7.79
C ILE A 87 -3.88 4.03 7.80
N TYR A 88 -3.17 3.12 8.48
CA TYR A 88 -3.59 1.73 8.64
C TYR A 88 -5.02 1.64 9.20
N THR A 89 -5.26 2.25 10.37
CA THR A 89 -6.53 2.07 11.09
C THR A 89 -7.68 2.68 10.30
N SER A 90 -7.49 3.86 9.71
CA SER A 90 -8.56 4.54 8.96
C SER A 90 -8.96 3.81 7.68
N HIS A 91 -8.00 3.24 6.95
CA HIS A 91 -8.28 2.44 5.75
C HIS A 91 -8.89 1.08 6.12
N LEU A 92 -8.42 0.46 7.19
CA LEU A 92 -8.99 -0.79 7.68
C LEU A 92 -10.44 -0.60 8.16
N ASP A 93 -10.73 0.48 8.89
CA ASP A 93 -12.10 0.80 9.33
C ASP A 93 -13.02 1.02 8.14
N ARG A 94 -12.54 1.73 7.10
CA ARG A 94 -13.30 1.92 5.86
C ARG A 94 -13.55 0.59 5.15
N ALA A 95 -12.53 -0.26 5.03
CA ALA A 95 -12.67 -1.59 4.44
C ALA A 95 -13.68 -2.46 5.21
N LYS A 96 -13.61 -2.47 6.55
CA LYS A 96 -14.56 -3.17 7.43
C LYS A 96 -15.99 -2.65 7.26
N TRP A 97 -16.17 -1.34 7.12
CA TRP A 97 -17.49 -0.75 6.85
C TRP A 97 -18.06 -1.22 5.51
N MET A 98 -17.23 -1.32 4.46
CA MET A 98 -17.65 -1.80 3.15
C MET A 98 -18.12 -3.27 3.20
N THR A 99 -17.43 -4.12 3.95
CA THR A 99 -17.83 -5.52 4.13
C THR A 99 -19.13 -5.64 4.92
N LYS A 100 -19.29 -4.89 6.01
CA LYS A 100 -20.53 -4.87 6.81
C LYS A 100 -21.75 -4.37 6.01
N SER A 101 -21.51 -3.54 5.01
CA SER A 101 -22.53 -3.01 4.11
C SER A 101 -22.83 -3.97 2.94
N GLY A 102 -22.21 -5.16 2.90
CA GLY A 102 -22.41 -6.21 1.88
C GLY A 102 -21.71 -5.95 0.54
N PHE A 103 -20.81 -4.96 0.46
CA PHE A 103 -20.30 -4.50 -0.83
C PHE A 103 -19.13 -5.31 -1.38
N CYS A 104 -18.21 -5.80 -0.53
CA CYS A 104 -17.12 -6.67 -0.99
C CYS A 104 -17.67 -7.95 -1.67
N GLU A 105 -18.78 -8.50 -1.17
CA GLU A 105 -19.44 -9.66 -1.77
C GLU A 105 -19.97 -9.36 -3.19
N LEU A 106 -20.52 -8.17 -3.42
CA LEU A 106 -20.96 -7.72 -4.75
C LEU A 106 -19.81 -7.57 -5.75
N LEU A 107 -18.61 -7.24 -5.28
CA LEU A 107 -17.43 -7.07 -6.11
C LEU A 107 -16.71 -8.38 -6.40
N GLN A 108 -16.61 -9.29 -5.43
CA GLN A 108 -16.07 -10.63 -5.64
C GLN A 108 -16.87 -11.37 -6.72
N GLY A 109 -18.21 -11.20 -6.76
CA GLY A 109 -19.04 -11.73 -7.84
C GLY A 109 -18.83 -11.09 -9.23
N ARG A 110 -18.16 -9.94 -9.34
CA ARG A 110 -17.87 -9.23 -10.61
C ARG A 110 -16.40 -9.30 -11.05
N LEU A 111 -15.50 -9.79 -10.19
CA LEU A 111 -14.06 -9.92 -10.46
C LEU A 111 -13.67 -11.35 -10.88
N HIS A 112 -14.64 -12.18 -11.26
CA HIS A 112 -14.44 -13.51 -11.83
C HIS A 112 -14.63 -13.51 -13.35
#